data_AF-A0A359KKU2-F1
#
_entry.id   AF-A0A359KKU2-F1
#
_cell.length_a   1.000
_cell.length_b   1.000
_cell.length_c   1.000
_cell.angle_alpha   90.00
_cell.angle_beta   90.00
_cell.angle_gamma   90.00
#
_symmetry.space_group_name_H-M   'P 1'
#
loop_
_entity.id
_entity.type
_entity.pdbx_description
1 polymer ?
#
loop_
_entity_poly.entity_id
_entity_poly.type
_entity_poly.pdbx_seq_one_letter_code
_entity_poly.pdbx_strand_id
1 'polypeptide(L)'
;MTTETTEQQTYRISRGEGYGGDDMPVGAVITRPRGQAYHDYPAYMYVLQSGRDYYREDGMSFGVGDESGYVYWADCRAATEEEAAPLRITFARRAAASEANRQAAAIIKSIRMNGVRPLRDTVPAGEIVWELTTYGGTYLPAYGGGQWLIIADDGIWYIEGHHADGDDWSANNIGGHSLGWRLDATPGMLDTLRALMIASKTP
;
A
#
# COMPACT_ATOMS: atom_id res chain seq x y z
N MET A 1 -9.05 26.58 42.59
CA MET A 1 -8.92 25.61 41.49
C MET A 1 -7.66 25.98 40.73
N THR A 2 -6.54 25.38 41.10
CA THR A 2 -5.26 25.53 40.40
C THR A 2 -5.34 24.67 39.14
N THR A 3 -5.41 25.32 37.97
CA THR A 3 -5.19 24.66 36.69
C THR A 3 -3.71 24.27 36.63
N GLU A 4 -3.41 23.00 36.84
CA GLU A 4 -2.11 22.44 36.47
C GLU A 4 -2.00 22.54 34.94
N THR A 5 -1.27 23.53 34.47
CA THR A 5 -0.84 23.59 33.07
C THR A 5 0.20 22.49 32.91
N THR A 6 -0.24 21.29 32.51
CA THR A 6 0.68 20.22 32.14
C THR A 6 1.52 20.72 30.96
N GLU A 7 2.80 21.00 31.18
CA GLU A 7 3.73 21.33 30.10
C GLU A 7 3.76 20.15 29.14
N GLN A 8 3.09 20.30 28.00
CA GLN A 8 3.12 19.29 26.96
C GLN A 8 4.51 19.27 26.34
N GLN A 9 5.18 18.12 26.44
CA GLN A 9 6.47 17.91 25.81
C GLN A 9 6.35 18.18 24.30
N THR A 10 7.21 19.07 23.81
CA THR A 10 7.28 19.45 22.40
C THR A 10 8.42 18.71 21.71
N TYR A 11 8.17 18.27 20.48
CA TYR A 11 9.07 17.49 19.64
C TYR A 11 9.29 18.26 18.34
N ARG A 12 10.55 18.48 17.97
CA ARG A 12 10.89 19.18 16.72
C ARG A 12 11.30 18.18 15.66
N ILE A 13 10.69 18.27 14.49
CA ILE A 13 11.05 17.48 13.33
C ILE A 13 11.46 18.39 12.17
N SER A 14 12.38 17.91 11.34
CA SER A 14 12.74 18.58 10.09
C SER A 14 13.03 17.58 8.97
N ARG A 15 12.79 18.01 7.73
CA ARG A 15 13.08 17.24 6.53
C ARG A 15 13.37 18.17 5.35
N GLY A 16 14.49 17.95 4.69
CA GLY A 16 14.85 18.65 3.45
C GLY A 16 14.02 18.21 2.25
N GLU A 17 13.81 19.14 1.32
CA GLU A 17 13.11 18.96 0.04
C GLU A 17 13.72 17.85 -0.82
N GLY A 18 15.05 17.77 -0.92
CA GLY A 18 15.76 16.70 -1.63
C GLY A 18 15.54 15.31 -1.03
N TYR A 19 15.11 15.24 0.23
CA TYR A 19 14.68 14.00 0.88
C TYR A 19 13.16 13.78 0.81
N GLY A 20 12.43 14.55 0.01
CA GLY A 20 10.97 14.51 -0.09
C GLY A 20 10.27 15.16 1.11
N GLY A 21 10.88 16.19 1.71
CA GLY A 21 10.21 17.08 2.65
C GLY A 21 9.16 17.95 1.95
N ASP A 22 8.07 18.24 2.66
CA ASP A 22 6.95 19.04 2.16
C ASP A 22 6.30 19.80 3.33
N ASP A 23 5.41 20.74 3.04
CA ASP A 23 4.70 21.57 4.01
C ASP A 23 3.89 20.68 4.99
N MET A 24 4.04 20.95 6.29
CA MET A 24 3.35 20.25 7.37
C MET A 24 2.29 21.18 7.96
N PRO A 25 1.00 21.07 7.57
CA PRO A 25 -0.01 22.04 7.97
C PRO A 25 -0.24 22.04 9.49
N VAL A 26 -0.31 23.24 10.07
CA VAL A 26 -0.66 23.41 11.49
C VAL A 26 -2.04 22.82 11.75
N GLY A 27 -2.14 22.04 12.82
CA GLY A 27 -3.35 21.30 13.18
C GLY A 27 -3.49 19.93 12.53
N ALA A 28 -2.56 19.53 11.66
CA ALA A 28 -2.55 18.18 11.13
C ALA A 28 -1.95 17.18 12.11
N VAL A 29 -2.39 15.93 11.98
CA VAL A 29 -1.75 14.79 12.62
C VAL A 29 -0.85 14.11 11.61
N ILE A 30 0.39 13.86 12.01
CA ILE A 30 1.40 13.23 11.18
C ILE A 30 1.98 12.02 11.90
N THR A 31 2.54 11.10 11.12
CA THR A 31 3.32 10.00 11.68
C THR A 31 4.74 10.43 11.97
N ARG A 32 5.32 9.83 13.00
CA ARG A 32 6.76 9.90 13.26
C ARG A 32 7.58 9.66 11.99
N PRO A 33 8.51 10.56 11.64
CA PRO A 33 9.45 10.34 10.55
C PRO A 33 10.29 9.09 10.79
N ARG A 34 10.67 8.41 9.71
CA ARG A 34 11.59 7.28 9.80
C ARG A 34 13.01 7.80 10.02
N GLY A 35 13.72 7.26 11.00
CA GLY A 35 15.12 7.60 11.27
C GLY A 35 15.48 7.45 12.74
N GLN A 36 16.76 7.17 13.02
CA GLN A 36 17.24 6.94 14.39
C GLN A 36 17.02 8.17 15.28
N ALA A 37 17.17 9.38 14.73
CA ALA A 37 17.00 10.63 15.46
C ALA A 37 15.60 10.80 16.08
N TYR A 38 14.60 10.12 15.53
CA TYR A 38 13.20 10.26 15.94
C TYR A 38 12.68 9.05 16.71
N HIS A 39 13.49 8.01 16.96
CA HIS A 39 12.98 6.71 17.46
C HIS A 39 12.21 6.78 18.79
N ASP A 40 12.53 7.75 19.65
CA ASP A 40 11.85 7.99 20.93
C ASP A 40 10.59 8.87 20.81
N TYR A 41 10.30 9.40 19.63
CA TYR A 41 9.16 10.30 19.42
C TYR A 41 7.85 9.50 19.44
N PRO A 42 6.71 10.12 19.82
CA PRO A 42 5.41 9.50 19.70
C PRO A 42 5.12 9.04 18.27
N ALA A 43 4.44 7.90 18.09
CA ALA A 43 4.13 7.37 16.76
C ALA A 43 3.24 8.33 15.93
N TYR A 44 2.33 9.04 16.61
CA TYR A 44 1.45 10.05 16.04
C TYR A 44 1.68 11.38 16.75
N MET A 45 1.84 12.44 15.96
CA MET A 45 2.18 13.76 16.47
C MET A 45 1.23 14.80 15.87
N TYR A 46 0.82 15.76 16.69
CA TYR A 46 -0.02 16.87 16.28
C TYR A 46 0.85 18.10 16.03
N VAL A 47 0.72 18.71 14.85
CA VAL A 47 1.54 19.86 14.43
C VAL A 47 1.02 21.13 15.11
N LEU A 48 1.85 21.74 15.95
CA LEU A 48 1.55 23.00 16.64
C LEU A 48 2.00 24.19 15.81
N GLN A 49 3.19 24.10 15.23
CA GLN A 49 3.78 25.13 14.39
C GLN A 49 4.59 24.46 13.28
N SER A 50 4.62 25.10 12.12
CA SER A 50 5.48 24.68 11.02
C SER A 50 6.06 25.87 10.29
N GLY A 51 7.12 25.60 9.56
CA GLY A 51 7.79 26.58 8.73
C GLY A 51 8.71 25.90 7.72
N ARG A 52 9.32 26.74 6.89
CA ARG A 52 10.32 26.31 5.93
C ARG A 52 11.39 27.37 5.79
N ASP A 53 12.63 26.92 5.66
CA ASP A 53 13.79 27.76 5.47
C ASP A 53 14.42 27.42 4.12
N TYR A 54 14.63 28.43 3.28
CA TYR A 54 15.24 28.25 1.96
C TYR A 54 16.75 28.44 2.04
N TYR A 55 17.49 27.46 1.51
CA TYR A 55 18.93 27.52 1.36
C TYR A 55 19.27 27.66 -0.11
N ARG A 56 19.92 28.77 -0.46
CA ARG A 56 20.26 29.11 -1.84
C ARG A 56 21.53 28.39 -2.32
N GLU A 57 22.48 28.19 -1.43
CA GLU A 57 23.78 27.56 -1.67
C GLU A 57 24.11 26.68 -0.45
N ASP A 58 24.85 25.58 -0.67
CA ASP A 58 25.26 24.62 0.37
C ASP A 58 24.08 23.91 1.07
N GLY A 59 22.97 23.68 0.36
CA GLY A 59 21.78 23.02 0.91
C GLY A 59 22.07 21.63 1.50
N MET A 60 23.08 20.93 0.98
CA MET A 60 23.51 19.63 1.49
C MET A 60 23.96 19.70 2.96
N SER A 61 24.69 20.74 3.35
CA SER A 61 25.17 20.91 4.73
C SER A 61 24.05 21.21 5.72
N PHE A 62 22.95 21.80 5.25
CA PHE A 62 21.77 22.13 6.07
C PHE A 62 20.68 21.05 6.04
N GLY A 63 20.95 19.91 5.40
CA GLY A 63 20.02 18.78 5.36
C GLY A 63 18.87 18.96 4.37
N VAL A 64 19.01 19.83 3.36
CA VAL A 64 18.08 19.92 2.21
C VAL A 64 18.09 18.62 1.43
N GLY A 65 19.27 18.01 1.24
CA GLY A 65 19.46 16.83 0.38
C GLY A 65 19.73 17.17 -1.09
N ASP A 66 19.95 18.44 -1.39
CA ASP A 66 20.38 18.98 -2.70
C ASP A 66 21.21 20.27 -2.46
N GLU A 67 21.86 20.82 -3.48
CA GLU A 67 22.70 22.04 -3.39
C GLU A 67 21.91 23.30 -3.01
N SER A 68 20.61 23.32 -3.31
CA SER A 68 19.69 24.39 -2.92
C SER A 68 18.27 23.83 -2.73
N GLY A 69 17.46 24.46 -1.88
CA GLY A 69 16.08 24.03 -1.65
C GLY A 69 15.58 24.37 -0.25
N TYR A 70 14.40 23.88 0.08
CA TYR A 70 13.77 24.12 1.38
C TYR A 70 14.10 23.03 2.41
N VAL A 71 14.28 23.44 3.66
CA VAL A 71 14.14 22.56 4.83
C VAL A 71 12.82 22.88 5.49
N TYR A 72 11.93 21.90 5.52
CA TYR A 72 10.65 22.00 6.21
C TYR A 72 10.83 21.56 7.65
N TRP A 73 10.25 22.28 8.60
CA TRP A 73 10.28 21.94 10.01
C TRP A 73 8.91 22.09 10.65
N ALA A 74 8.70 21.35 11.74
CA ALA A 74 7.50 21.45 12.55
C ALA A 74 7.83 21.20 14.03
N ASP A 75 7.20 21.99 14.89
CA ASP A 75 7.14 21.72 16.33
C ASP A 75 5.80 21.04 16.61
N CYS A 76 5.88 19.88 17.26
CA CYS A 76 4.77 18.97 17.44
C CYS A 76 4.62 18.57 18.90
N ARG A 77 3.42 18.13 19.29
CA ARG A 77 3.20 17.37 20.53
C ARG A 77 2.74 15.96 20.21
N ALA A 78 2.69 15.10 21.22
CA ALA A 78 1.96 13.84 21.10
C ALA A 78 0.50 14.11 20.71
N ALA A 79 0.00 13.42 19.67
CA ALA A 79 -1.41 13.49 19.30
C ALA A 79 -2.27 12.75 20.35
N THR A 80 -3.47 13.24 20.62
CA THR A 80 -4.43 12.48 21.46
C THR A 80 -4.93 11.25 20.71
N GLU A 81 -5.61 10.35 21.42
CA GLU A 81 -6.17 9.14 20.78
C GLU A 81 -7.22 9.49 19.72
N GLU A 82 -8.03 10.52 19.96
CA GLU A 82 -9.06 11.02 19.05
C GLU A 82 -8.45 11.66 17.81
N GLU A 83 -7.41 12.48 17.97
CA GLU A 83 -6.68 13.12 16.88
C GLU A 83 -6.00 12.07 15.99
N ALA A 84 -5.42 11.04 16.60
CA ALA A 84 -4.75 9.96 15.88
C ALA A 84 -5.71 8.92 15.27
N ALA A 85 -6.97 8.87 15.71
CA ALA A 85 -7.93 7.85 15.30
C ALA A 85 -8.11 7.73 13.78
N PRO A 86 -8.29 8.83 13.00
CA PRO A 86 -8.44 8.74 11.55
C PRO A 86 -7.23 8.12 10.85
N LEU A 87 -6.01 8.47 11.29
CA LEU A 87 -4.79 7.88 10.76
C LEU A 87 -4.65 6.42 11.16
N ARG A 88 -4.94 6.07 12.42
CA ARG A 88 -4.89 4.68 12.90
C ARG A 88 -5.82 3.77 12.10
N ILE A 89 -7.05 4.21 11.83
CA ILE A 89 -8.00 3.47 10.99
C ILE A 89 -7.42 3.30 9.58
N THR A 90 -6.89 4.38 8.99
CA THR A 90 -6.31 4.34 7.65
C THR A 90 -5.11 3.39 7.56
N PHE A 91 -4.19 3.43 8.54
CA PHE A 91 -3.05 2.53 8.59
C PHE A 91 -3.44 1.09 8.87
N ALA A 92 -4.42 0.85 9.76
CA ALA A 92 -4.94 -0.49 10.01
C ALA A 92 -5.54 -1.09 8.73
N ARG A 93 -6.34 -0.31 7.98
CA ARG A 93 -6.89 -0.73 6.68
C ARG A 93 -5.80 -1.02 5.66
N ARG A 94 -4.79 -0.15 5.55
CA ARG A 94 -3.63 -0.38 4.65
C ARG A 94 -2.82 -1.61 5.06
N ALA A 95 -2.61 -1.84 6.35
CA ALA A 95 -1.89 -2.99 6.87
C ALA A 95 -2.65 -4.29 6.58
N ALA A 96 -3.97 -4.30 6.82
CA ALA A 96 -4.84 -5.42 6.48
C ALA A 96 -4.83 -5.71 4.98
N ALA A 97 -4.97 -4.68 4.13
CA ALA A 97 -4.87 -4.83 2.67
C ALA A 97 -3.48 -5.32 2.21
N SER A 98 -2.41 -4.86 2.84
CA SER A 98 -1.04 -5.30 2.52
C SER A 98 -0.81 -6.76 2.91
N GLU A 99 -1.30 -7.20 4.07
CA GLU A 99 -1.23 -8.59 4.50
C GLU A 99 -2.08 -9.49 3.59
N ALA A 100 -3.28 -9.03 3.26
CA ALA A 100 -4.16 -9.67 2.30
C ALA A 100 -3.47 -9.90 0.93
N ASN A 101 -2.84 -8.86 0.38
CA ASN A 101 -2.08 -8.95 -0.86
C ASN A 101 -0.86 -9.88 -0.76
N ARG A 102 -0.20 -9.94 0.40
CA ARG A 102 0.92 -10.86 0.64
C ARG A 102 0.45 -12.32 0.61
N GLN A 103 -0.68 -12.61 1.24
CA GLN A 103 -1.27 -13.95 1.24
C GLN A 103 -1.74 -14.35 -0.16
N ALA A 104 -2.40 -13.44 -0.89
CA ALA A 104 -2.76 -13.65 -2.30
C ALA A 104 -1.52 -13.95 -3.15
N ALA A 105 -0.44 -13.17 -3.00
CA ALA A 105 0.81 -13.37 -3.73
C ALA A 105 1.44 -14.75 -3.45
N ALA A 106 1.37 -15.25 -2.21
CA ALA A 106 1.83 -16.59 -1.85
C ALA A 106 1.01 -17.69 -2.55
N ILE A 107 -0.32 -17.52 -2.60
CA ILE A 107 -1.22 -18.43 -3.33
C ILE A 107 -0.94 -18.40 -4.84
N ILE A 108 -0.83 -17.21 -5.43
CA ILE A 108 -0.49 -17.02 -6.85
C ILE A 108 0.83 -17.73 -7.19
N LYS A 109 1.85 -17.55 -6.35
CA LYS A 109 3.14 -18.23 -6.53
C LYS A 109 2.98 -19.76 -6.52
N SER A 110 2.20 -20.29 -5.57
CA SER A 110 1.92 -21.74 -5.52
C SER A 110 1.21 -22.24 -6.77
N ILE A 111 0.20 -21.51 -7.25
CA ILE A 111 -0.55 -21.86 -8.46
C ILE A 111 0.35 -21.81 -9.70
N ARG A 112 1.22 -20.80 -9.84
CA ARG A 112 2.17 -20.74 -10.96
C ARG A 112 3.19 -21.88 -10.96
N MET A 113 3.66 -22.29 -9.78
CA MET A 113 4.70 -23.32 -9.65
C MET A 113 4.14 -24.74 -9.76
N ASN A 114 2.97 -24.99 -9.18
CA ASN A 114 2.43 -26.34 -9.01
C ASN A 114 1.13 -26.57 -9.80
N GLY A 115 0.53 -25.51 -10.34
CA GLY A 115 -0.72 -25.57 -11.07
C GLY A 115 -0.55 -26.07 -12.49
N VAL A 116 -1.65 -26.57 -13.04
CA VAL A 116 -1.75 -26.99 -14.42
C VAL A 116 -2.13 -25.79 -15.26
N ARG A 117 -1.38 -25.52 -16.32
CA ARG A 117 -1.76 -24.57 -17.37
C ARG A 117 -2.52 -25.33 -18.47
N PRO A 118 -3.84 -25.12 -18.65
CA PRO A 118 -4.59 -25.78 -19.71
C PRO A 118 -3.99 -25.50 -21.08
N LEU A 119 -3.95 -26.52 -21.93
CA LEU A 119 -3.50 -26.39 -23.33
C LEU A 119 -4.56 -25.80 -24.25
N ARG A 120 -5.84 -25.83 -23.83
CA ARG A 120 -6.97 -25.31 -24.59
C ARG A 120 -7.47 -24.04 -23.94
N ASP A 121 -8.00 -23.16 -24.79
CA ASP A 121 -8.70 -21.97 -24.33
C ASP A 121 -9.86 -22.37 -23.42
N THR A 122 -9.81 -21.89 -22.18
CA THR A 122 -10.75 -22.26 -21.11
C THR A 122 -11.20 -20.99 -20.41
N VAL A 123 -12.49 -20.88 -20.09
CA VAL A 123 -12.99 -19.78 -19.27
C VAL A 123 -13.48 -20.38 -17.96
N PRO A 124 -12.75 -20.21 -16.84
CA PRO A 124 -13.20 -20.76 -15.57
C PRO A 124 -14.48 -20.07 -15.11
N ALA A 125 -15.48 -20.88 -14.79
CA ALA A 125 -16.72 -20.42 -14.19
C ALA A 125 -16.58 -20.49 -12.67
N GLY A 126 -16.62 -19.32 -12.01
CA GLY A 126 -16.44 -19.25 -10.57
C GLY A 126 -16.53 -17.83 -10.03
N GLU A 127 -16.29 -17.69 -8.72
CA GLU A 127 -16.32 -16.41 -8.03
C GLU A 127 -14.92 -15.77 -8.03
N ILE A 128 -14.80 -14.55 -8.54
CA ILE A 128 -13.60 -13.74 -8.38
C ILE A 128 -13.50 -13.33 -6.91
N VAL A 129 -12.47 -13.83 -6.23
CA VAL A 129 -12.27 -13.63 -4.78
C VAL A 129 -11.18 -12.62 -4.46
N TRP A 130 -10.32 -12.32 -5.44
CA TRP A 130 -9.30 -11.31 -5.35
C TRP A 130 -8.97 -10.80 -6.75
N GLU A 131 -8.75 -9.49 -6.86
CA GLU A 131 -8.39 -8.82 -8.10
C GLU A 131 -7.34 -7.75 -7.81
N LEU A 132 -6.30 -7.73 -8.64
CA LEU A 132 -5.33 -6.65 -8.70
C LEU A 132 -5.55 -5.89 -10.00
N THR A 133 -6.29 -4.79 -9.87
CA THR A 133 -6.62 -3.88 -10.96
C THR A 133 -5.61 -2.75 -11.09
N THR A 134 -4.62 -2.65 -10.21
CA THR A 134 -3.63 -1.56 -10.24
C THR A 134 -2.20 -2.06 -10.06
N TYR A 135 -1.29 -1.64 -10.95
CA TYR A 135 0.16 -1.80 -10.79
C TYR A 135 0.83 -0.44 -10.89
N GLY A 136 1.63 -0.05 -9.88
CA GLY A 136 2.31 1.24 -9.86
C GLY A 136 1.39 2.48 -9.85
N GLY A 137 0.12 2.33 -9.47
CA GLY A 137 -0.88 3.41 -9.50
C GLY A 137 -1.69 3.52 -10.81
N THR A 138 -1.37 2.70 -11.81
CA THR A 138 -2.11 2.65 -13.08
C THR A 138 -3.24 1.63 -12.98
N TYR A 139 -4.46 2.04 -13.33
CA TYR A 139 -5.61 1.14 -13.46
C TYR A 139 -5.48 0.30 -14.74
N LEU A 140 -5.28 -0.99 -14.58
CA LEU A 140 -5.03 -1.97 -15.63
C LEU A 140 -6.30 -2.42 -16.40
N PRO A 141 -7.51 -2.49 -15.81
CA PRO A 141 -8.69 -3.01 -16.51
C PRO A 141 -9.17 -2.18 -17.70
N ALA A 142 -8.86 -0.87 -17.76
CA ALA A 142 -9.19 -0.05 -18.92
C ALA A 142 -8.52 -0.54 -20.21
N TYR A 143 -7.44 -1.31 -20.07
CA TYR A 143 -6.72 -1.94 -21.15
C TYR A 143 -6.78 -3.47 -21.08
N GLY A 144 -7.72 -4.06 -20.33
CA GLY A 144 -7.83 -5.52 -20.14
C GLY A 144 -6.73 -6.16 -19.27
N GLY A 145 -5.72 -5.41 -18.85
CA GLY A 145 -4.69 -5.92 -17.94
C GLY A 145 -5.23 -6.18 -16.53
N GLY A 146 -4.43 -6.89 -15.72
CA GLY A 146 -4.74 -7.16 -14.33
C GLY A 146 -4.44 -8.59 -13.93
N GLN A 147 -4.75 -8.92 -12.69
CA GLN A 147 -4.60 -10.28 -12.17
C GLN A 147 -5.81 -10.62 -11.31
N TRP A 148 -6.30 -11.85 -11.40
CA TRP A 148 -7.45 -12.27 -10.60
C TRP A 148 -7.31 -13.72 -10.13
N LEU A 149 -7.89 -13.98 -8.96
CA LEU A 149 -8.07 -15.32 -8.40
C LEU A 149 -9.54 -15.69 -8.45
N ILE A 150 -9.85 -16.85 -9.00
CA ILE A 150 -11.21 -17.38 -9.11
C ILE A 150 -11.29 -18.69 -8.32
N ILE A 151 -12.31 -18.81 -7.48
CA ILE A 151 -12.71 -20.10 -6.90
C ILE A 151 -13.78 -20.68 -7.84
N ALA A 152 -13.43 -21.78 -8.51
CA ALA A 152 -14.31 -22.55 -9.38
C ALA A 152 -14.59 -23.93 -8.76
N ASP A 153 -15.58 -24.65 -9.29
CA ASP A 153 -15.94 -26.00 -8.83
C ASP A 153 -14.78 -27.00 -8.99
N ASP A 154 -13.91 -26.76 -9.97
CA ASP A 154 -12.76 -27.60 -10.27
C ASP A 154 -11.46 -27.13 -9.61
N GLY A 155 -11.47 -26.10 -8.76
CA GLY A 155 -10.31 -25.65 -8.01
C GLY A 155 -10.11 -24.14 -8.01
N ILE A 156 -8.88 -23.72 -7.75
CA ILE A 156 -8.50 -22.30 -7.72
C ILE A 156 -7.75 -21.95 -8.98
N TRP A 157 -8.23 -20.92 -9.65
CA TRP A 157 -7.61 -20.37 -10.85
C TRP A 157 -6.89 -19.07 -10.52
N TYR A 158 -5.70 -18.92 -11.06
CA TYR A 158 -5.01 -17.65 -11.17
C TYR A 158 -4.97 -17.24 -12.64
N ILE A 159 -5.37 -16.01 -12.92
CA ILE A 159 -5.39 -15.46 -14.27
C ILE A 159 -4.61 -14.16 -14.30
N GLU A 160 -3.86 -13.97 -15.37
CA GLU A 160 -3.08 -12.79 -15.69
C GLU A 160 -3.53 -12.25 -17.06
N GLY A 161 -4.05 -11.03 -17.08
CA GLY A 161 -4.51 -10.36 -18.28
C GLY A 161 -3.36 -9.88 -19.17
N HIS A 162 -3.36 -10.30 -20.44
CA HIS A 162 -2.36 -9.93 -21.44
C HIS A 162 -3.02 -9.14 -22.57
N HIS A 163 -2.82 -7.83 -22.58
CA HIS A 163 -3.54 -6.93 -23.48
C HIS A 163 -2.70 -5.73 -23.92
N ALA A 164 -1.38 -5.76 -23.70
CA ALA A 164 -0.49 -4.74 -24.22
C ALA A 164 -0.16 -5.04 -25.69
N ASP A 165 0.00 -3.97 -26.47
CA ASP A 165 0.50 -4.09 -27.84
C ASP A 165 1.94 -4.65 -27.80
N GLY A 166 2.21 -5.70 -28.56
CA GLY A 166 3.47 -6.44 -28.55
C GLY A 166 3.53 -7.68 -27.65
N ASP A 167 2.47 -8.01 -26.90
CA ASP A 167 2.39 -9.28 -26.15
C ASP A 167 2.30 -10.49 -27.09
N ASP A 168 2.97 -11.58 -26.74
CA ASP A 168 2.80 -12.86 -27.45
C ASP A 168 1.50 -13.54 -27.02
N TRP A 169 0.44 -13.31 -27.81
CA TRP A 169 -0.88 -13.87 -27.55
C TRP A 169 -0.99 -15.36 -27.87
N SER A 170 0.04 -15.97 -28.50
CA SER A 170 0.03 -17.41 -28.80
C SER A 170 0.04 -18.27 -27.53
N ALA A 171 0.50 -17.69 -26.43
CA ALA A 171 0.46 -18.32 -25.13
C ALA A 171 -0.88 -18.14 -24.40
N ASN A 172 -1.82 -17.33 -24.86
CA ASN A 172 -3.08 -17.17 -24.13
C ASN A 172 -3.89 -18.47 -24.10
N ASN A 173 -4.44 -18.80 -22.94
CA ASN A 173 -5.24 -20.00 -22.74
C ASN A 173 -6.53 -19.73 -21.96
N ILE A 174 -6.83 -18.45 -21.70
CA ILE A 174 -8.08 -18.00 -21.09
C ILE A 174 -8.72 -16.93 -21.97
N GLY A 175 -9.87 -17.25 -22.54
CA GLY A 175 -10.67 -16.40 -23.44
C GLY A 175 -9.90 -15.81 -24.63
N GLY A 176 -8.75 -16.35 -24.99
CA GLY A 176 -7.84 -15.81 -26.02
C GLY A 176 -7.04 -14.55 -25.65
N HIS A 177 -7.18 -14.02 -24.43
CA HIS A 177 -6.57 -12.73 -24.02
C HIS A 177 -5.86 -12.79 -22.65
N SER A 178 -5.74 -13.96 -22.05
CA SER A 178 -5.13 -14.09 -20.72
C SER A 178 -4.41 -15.41 -20.55
N LEU A 179 -3.45 -15.42 -19.62
CA LEU A 179 -2.82 -16.62 -19.10
C LEU A 179 -3.53 -17.10 -17.85
N GLY A 180 -3.78 -18.40 -17.75
CA GLY A 180 -4.40 -19.02 -16.60
C GLY A 180 -3.74 -20.31 -16.16
N TRP A 181 -3.69 -20.48 -14.85
CA TRP A 181 -3.22 -21.68 -14.18
C TRP A 181 -4.28 -22.13 -13.18
N ARG A 182 -4.49 -23.44 -13.09
CA ARG A 182 -5.43 -24.07 -12.16
C ARG A 182 -4.66 -24.92 -11.16
N LEU A 183 -5.01 -24.82 -9.89
CA LEU A 183 -4.53 -25.73 -8.85
C LEU A 183 -5.73 -26.30 -8.07
N ASP A 184 -5.64 -27.58 -7.69
CA ASP A 184 -6.65 -28.18 -6.82
C ASP A 184 -6.71 -27.41 -5.49
N ALA A 185 -7.92 -27.05 -5.09
CA ALA A 185 -8.12 -26.27 -3.89
C ALA A 185 -7.82 -27.08 -2.63
N THR A 186 -7.08 -26.49 -1.69
CA THR A 186 -6.99 -27.01 -0.33
C THR A 186 -7.92 -26.21 0.59
N PRO A 187 -8.45 -26.81 1.68
CA PRO A 187 -9.29 -26.08 2.63
C PRO A 187 -8.64 -24.79 3.13
N GLY A 188 -7.35 -24.83 3.47
CA GLY A 188 -6.62 -23.65 3.95
C GLY A 188 -6.49 -22.53 2.91
N MET A 189 -6.35 -22.87 1.62
CA MET A 189 -6.34 -21.87 0.56
C MET A 189 -7.71 -21.21 0.40
N LEU A 190 -8.79 -21.98 0.42
CA LEU A 190 -10.15 -21.45 0.29
C LEU A 190 -10.52 -20.54 1.47
N ASP A 191 -10.16 -20.93 2.68
CA ASP A 191 -10.41 -20.10 3.87
C ASP A 191 -9.66 -18.77 3.81
N THR A 192 -8.40 -18.83 3.37
CA THR A 192 -7.59 -17.63 3.13
C THR A 192 -8.27 -16.72 2.09
N LEU A 193 -8.62 -17.26 0.92
CA LEU A 193 -9.25 -16.48 -0.15
C LEU A 193 -10.60 -15.88 0.24
N ARG A 194 -11.42 -16.61 1.00
CA ARG A 194 -12.69 -16.08 1.54
C ARG A 194 -12.45 -14.95 2.54
N ALA A 195 -11.44 -15.06 3.39
CA ALA A 195 -11.07 -13.97 4.29
C ALA A 195 -10.61 -12.71 3.52
N LEU A 196 -9.87 -12.88 2.41
CA LEU A 196 -9.47 -11.77 1.53
C LEU A 196 -10.67 -11.06 0.91
N MET A 197 -11.69 -11.82 0.49
CA MET A 197 -12.92 -11.25 -0.09
C MET A 197 -13.69 -10.38 0.93
N ILE A 198 -13.75 -10.80 2.20
CA ILE A 198 -14.41 -10.00 3.25
C ILE A 198 -13.63 -8.71 3.50
N ALA A 199 -12.29 -8.78 3.52
CA ALA A 199 -11.43 -7.63 3.74
C ALA A 199 -11.49 -6.60 2.60
N SER A 200 -11.68 -7.02 1.34
CA SER A 200 -11.78 -6.12 0.19
C SER A 200 -13.16 -5.45 0.04
N LYS A 201 -14.24 -6.07 0.55
CA LYS A 201 -15.62 -5.56 0.48
C LYS A 201 -15.99 -4.60 1.62
N THR A 202 -15.11 -4.37 2.59
CA THR A 202 -15.36 -3.46 3.72
C THR A 202 -14.87 -2.05 3.37
N PRO A 203 -15.75 -1.03 3.26
CA PRO A 203 -15.38 0.34 2.86
C PRO A 203 -14.38 1.02 3.81
#